data_AF-A0A954LJN1-F1
#
_entry.id   AF-A0A954LJN1-F1
#
_cell.length_a   1.000
_cell.length_b   1.000
_cell.length_c   1.000
_cell.angle_alpha   90.00
_cell.angle_beta   90.00
_cell.angle_gamma   90.00
#
_symmetry.space_group_name_H-M   'P 1'
#
loop_
_entity.id
_entity.type
_entity.pdbx_description
1 polymer ?
#
loop_
_entity_poly.entity_id
_entity_poly.type
_entity_poly.pdbx_seq_one_letter_code
_entity_poly.pdbx_strand_id
1 'polypeptide(L)'
;MRFLRWVMLSLVLTHWGVFPGLVQGDEPLHVRIDRLIEEKFAGKTPASQTDDAAFLRRVSLDLAGSIPTADETRKFVADTTANKRENVIDELLAAPTYAPRMESFFHVMFMERRGDDAKWKSFLQTSFEKNRPWNEMARLMLDPPDEEESSGASYFITKRLESYGANPVDYSGLTRDVGRMFLGVDLQCAECHDHLFIEDYKQVDFQGLFFVYKNLKPQKGKVPSVQQTVMADKLEFVSVFDPTQMQTGPRIPFGKEITIPPNLPKPDPKKKKQKTDEPTVESLFDPLSLVAAEITNSDNKRFNRNIV
;
A
#
# COMPACT_ATOMS: atom_id res chain seq x y z
N MET A 1 35.52 -57.65 -50.19
CA MET A 1 36.71 -56.81 -50.41
C MET A 1 36.32 -55.58 -51.22
N ARG A 2 36.62 -54.39 -50.68
CA ARG A 2 36.88 -53.09 -51.36
C ARG A 2 35.76 -52.31 -52.07
N PHE A 3 35.47 -51.13 -51.47
CA PHE A 3 35.32 -49.76 -52.04
C PHE A 3 34.29 -49.54 -53.17
N LEU A 4 33.47 -48.47 -53.23
CA LEU A 4 33.81 -47.05 -53.05
C LEU A 4 32.51 -46.19 -52.97
N ARG A 5 32.60 -45.10 -52.18
CA ARG A 5 31.66 -43.98 -51.98
C ARG A 5 31.15 -43.33 -53.28
N TRP A 6 29.92 -42.80 -53.27
CA TRP A 6 29.57 -41.45 -53.79
C TRP A 6 28.46 -40.82 -52.93
N VAL A 7 28.62 -39.52 -52.68
CA VAL A 7 27.83 -38.65 -51.79
C VAL A 7 27.06 -37.64 -52.64
N MET A 8 25.78 -37.38 -52.34
CA MET A 8 25.09 -36.10 -52.55
C MET A 8 23.78 -36.13 -51.75
N LEU A 9 23.75 -35.57 -50.54
CA LEU A 9 23.25 -34.23 -50.20
C LEU A 9 21.77 -33.99 -50.54
N SER A 10 20.92 -34.06 -49.52
CA SER A 10 19.66 -33.31 -49.44
C SER A 10 19.54 -32.79 -48.00
N LEU A 11 19.79 -31.50 -47.82
CA LEU A 11 19.53 -30.77 -46.59
C LEU A 11 18.03 -30.83 -46.31
N VAL A 12 17.64 -31.38 -45.16
CA VAL A 12 16.36 -31.06 -44.53
C VAL A 12 16.68 -30.22 -43.30
N LEU A 13 16.50 -28.90 -43.45
CA LEU A 13 16.49 -27.96 -42.34
C LEU A 13 15.24 -28.21 -41.51
N THR A 14 15.35 -29.02 -40.46
CA THR A 14 14.36 -29.04 -39.37
C THR A 14 14.58 -27.81 -38.51
N HIS A 15 13.91 -26.70 -38.84
CA HIS A 15 13.70 -25.62 -37.88
C HIS A 15 12.79 -26.15 -36.77
N TRP A 16 13.38 -26.47 -35.62
CA TRP A 16 12.65 -26.50 -34.36
C TRP A 16 12.22 -25.07 -34.03
N GLY A 17 11.02 -24.71 -34.51
CA GLY A 17 10.27 -23.60 -33.96
C GLY A 17 9.90 -23.97 -32.53
N VAL A 18 10.66 -23.46 -31.56
CA VAL A 18 10.19 -23.32 -30.19
C VAL A 18 9.04 -22.33 -30.27
N PHE A 19 7.81 -22.82 -30.33
CA PHE A 19 6.66 -21.99 -30.03
C PHE A 19 6.84 -21.55 -28.56
N PRO A 20 7.02 -20.26 -28.27
CA PRO A 20 6.93 -19.80 -26.89
C PRO A 20 5.56 -20.23 -26.40
N GLY A 21 5.53 -21.00 -25.32
CA GLY A 21 4.29 -21.42 -24.68
C GLY A 21 3.40 -20.20 -24.52
N LEU A 22 2.15 -20.31 -24.96
CA LEU A 22 1.12 -19.33 -24.64
C LEU A 22 1.20 -19.09 -23.14
N VAL A 23 1.66 -17.91 -22.75
CA VAL A 23 1.55 -17.43 -21.37
C VAL A 23 0.06 -17.33 -21.12
N GLN A 24 -0.56 -18.36 -20.55
CA GLN A 24 -1.88 -18.22 -19.97
C GLN A 24 -1.74 -17.15 -18.90
N GLY A 25 -2.35 -15.99 -19.14
CA GLY A 25 -2.47 -14.97 -18.12
C GLY A 25 -3.12 -15.56 -16.88
N ASP A 26 -2.72 -15.07 -15.71
CA ASP A 26 -3.34 -15.46 -14.45
C ASP A 26 -4.88 -15.32 -14.54
N GLU A 27 -5.60 -16.18 -13.84
CA GLU A 27 -7.06 -16.12 -13.71
C GLU A 27 -7.50 -14.70 -13.32
N PRO A 28 -8.48 -14.09 -14.01
CA PRO A 28 -8.93 -12.74 -13.70
C PRO A 28 -9.29 -12.60 -12.21
N LEU A 29 -8.92 -11.47 -11.61
CA LEU A 29 -9.06 -11.26 -10.16
C LEU A 29 -10.51 -11.45 -9.67
N HIS A 30 -11.51 -11.00 -10.44
CA HIS A 30 -12.91 -11.16 -10.07
C HIS A 30 -13.32 -12.64 -9.97
N VAL A 31 -12.89 -13.49 -10.91
CA VAL A 31 -13.16 -14.94 -10.87
C VAL A 31 -12.53 -15.57 -9.63
N ARG A 32 -11.31 -15.15 -9.29
CA ARG A 32 -10.63 -15.60 -8.05
C ARG A 32 -11.40 -15.19 -6.80
N ILE A 33 -11.90 -13.96 -6.76
CA ILE A 33 -12.70 -13.42 -5.65
C ILE A 33 -14.01 -14.21 -5.52
N ASP A 34 -14.74 -14.39 -6.62
CA ASP A 34 -16.01 -15.12 -6.62
C ASP A 34 -15.83 -16.55 -6.12
N ARG A 35 -14.80 -17.26 -6.59
CA ARG A 35 -14.46 -18.59 -6.07
C ARG A 35 -14.20 -18.58 -4.56
N LEU A 36 -13.40 -17.63 -4.06
CA LEU A 36 -13.11 -17.54 -2.61
C LEU A 36 -14.38 -17.24 -1.79
N ILE A 37 -15.30 -16.47 -2.34
CA ILE A 37 -16.59 -16.17 -1.72
C ILE A 37 -17.46 -17.44 -1.72
N GLU A 38 -17.59 -18.13 -2.85
CA GLU A 38 -18.38 -19.36 -2.99
C GLU A 38 -17.88 -20.48 -2.05
N GLU A 39 -16.57 -20.66 -1.93
CA GLU A 39 -15.95 -21.60 -0.99
C GLU A 39 -16.36 -21.32 0.46
N LYS A 40 -16.52 -20.04 0.85
CA LYS A 40 -16.95 -19.63 2.18
C LYS A 40 -18.46 -19.81 2.42
N PHE A 41 -19.28 -19.82 1.37
CA PHE A 41 -20.72 -20.04 1.50
C PHE A 41 -21.08 -21.48 1.88
N ALA A 42 -20.18 -22.46 1.64
CA ALA A 42 -20.28 -23.84 2.16
C ALA A 42 -21.69 -24.49 2.02
N GLY A 43 -22.35 -24.28 0.87
CA GLY A 43 -23.68 -24.82 0.59
C GLY A 43 -24.87 -23.95 1.03
N LYS A 44 -24.64 -22.72 1.51
CA LYS A 44 -25.68 -21.70 1.69
C LYS A 44 -25.98 -21.00 0.37
N THR A 45 -27.24 -20.66 0.13
CA THR A 45 -27.68 -19.90 -1.05
C THR A 45 -27.30 -18.42 -0.88
N PRO A 46 -26.49 -17.84 -1.79
CA PRO A 46 -26.24 -16.40 -1.81
C PRO A 46 -27.52 -15.60 -2.09
N ALA A 47 -27.50 -14.30 -1.80
CA ALA A 47 -28.56 -13.41 -2.24
C ALA A 47 -28.66 -13.42 -3.78
N SER A 48 -29.88 -13.29 -4.31
CA SER A 48 -30.06 -13.17 -5.77
C SER A 48 -29.35 -11.94 -6.30
N GLN A 49 -28.90 -12.00 -7.55
CA GLN A 49 -28.37 -10.82 -8.24
C GLN A 49 -29.41 -9.70 -8.23
N THR A 50 -28.92 -8.47 -8.09
CA THR A 50 -29.77 -7.28 -8.13
C THR A 50 -30.32 -7.05 -9.54
N ASP A 51 -31.49 -6.41 -9.63
CA ASP A 51 -32.01 -5.90 -10.90
C ASP A 51 -31.11 -4.79 -11.49
N ASP A 52 -31.34 -4.48 -12.76
CA ASP A 52 -30.51 -3.55 -13.52
C ASP A 52 -30.60 -2.09 -13.03
N ALA A 53 -31.77 -1.65 -12.57
CA ALA A 53 -31.94 -0.29 -12.07
C ALA A 53 -31.17 -0.09 -10.76
N ALA A 54 -31.26 -1.06 -9.85
CA ALA A 54 -30.53 -1.07 -8.62
C ALA A 54 -29.02 -1.27 -8.83
N PHE A 55 -28.62 -2.11 -9.80
CA PHE A 55 -27.22 -2.25 -10.20
C PHE A 55 -26.65 -0.90 -10.66
N LEU A 56 -27.28 -0.28 -11.66
CA LEU A 56 -26.80 0.97 -12.25
C LEU A 56 -26.68 2.07 -11.20
N ARG A 57 -27.71 2.23 -10.34
CA ARG A 57 -27.68 3.24 -9.28
C ARG A 57 -26.51 3.02 -8.31
N ARG A 58 -26.22 1.78 -7.92
CA ARG A 58 -25.13 1.47 -6.98
C ARG A 58 -23.78 1.76 -7.61
N VAL A 59 -23.52 1.21 -8.79
CA VAL A 59 -22.23 1.40 -9.47
C VAL A 59 -21.95 2.85 -9.83
N SER A 60 -22.97 3.64 -10.20
CA SER A 60 -22.80 5.09 -10.44
C SER A 60 -22.46 5.85 -9.14
N LEU A 61 -23.07 5.51 -8.01
CA LEU A 61 -22.72 6.14 -6.73
C LEU A 61 -21.30 5.78 -6.27
N ASP A 62 -20.89 4.54 -6.50
CA ASP A 62 -19.57 4.04 -6.13
C ASP A 62 -18.48 4.68 -6.99
N LEU A 63 -18.65 4.67 -8.32
CA LEU A 63 -17.62 5.08 -9.27
C LEU A 63 -17.70 6.56 -9.68
N ALA A 64 -18.89 7.16 -9.75
CA ALA A 64 -19.06 8.57 -10.16
C ALA A 64 -19.53 9.50 -9.03
N GLY A 65 -20.01 8.97 -7.90
CA GLY A 65 -20.49 9.78 -6.78
C GLY A 65 -21.86 10.42 -7.00
N SER A 66 -22.54 10.09 -8.08
CA SER A 66 -23.84 10.62 -8.45
C SER A 66 -24.74 9.49 -8.96
N ILE A 67 -26.06 9.73 -8.92
CA ILE A 67 -27.03 8.80 -9.52
C ILE A 67 -27.08 9.03 -11.05
N PRO A 68 -27.39 7.99 -11.84
CA PRO A 68 -27.60 8.14 -13.28
C PRO A 68 -28.79 9.07 -13.56
N THR A 69 -28.76 9.74 -14.70
CA THR A 69 -29.91 10.49 -15.21
C THR A 69 -31.04 9.52 -15.61
N ALA A 70 -32.24 10.07 -15.77
CA ALA A 70 -33.39 9.28 -16.20
C ALA A 70 -33.19 8.70 -17.61
N ASP A 71 -32.48 9.40 -18.50
CA ASP A 71 -32.20 8.92 -19.86
C ASP A 71 -31.16 7.80 -19.87
N GLU A 72 -30.06 7.94 -19.12
CA GLU A 72 -29.05 6.88 -18.96
C GLU A 72 -29.70 5.62 -18.37
N THR A 73 -30.54 5.78 -17.35
CA THR A 73 -31.26 4.66 -16.73
C THR A 73 -32.16 3.94 -17.73
N ARG A 74 -32.96 4.69 -18.52
CA ARG A 74 -33.84 4.09 -19.55
C ARG A 74 -33.03 3.34 -20.61
N LYS A 75 -31.93 3.93 -21.09
CA LYS A 75 -31.03 3.30 -22.07
C LYS A 75 -30.45 2.00 -21.52
N PHE A 76 -29.91 2.03 -20.30
CA PHE A 76 -29.30 0.86 -19.69
C PHE A 76 -30.32 -0.26 -19.42
N VAL A 77 -31.51 0.06 -18.90
CA VAL A 77 -32.53 -0.95 -18.63
C VAL A 77 -33.06 -1.58 -19.92
N ALA A 78 -33.16 -0.81 -21.00
CA ALA A 78 -33.59 -1.32 -22.31
C ALA A 78 -32.49 -2.10 -23.07
N ASP A 79 -31.22 -1.95 -22.67
CA ASP A 79 -30.11 -2.69 -23.26
C ASP A 79 -30.19 -4.18 -22.90
N THR A 80 -30.14 -5.04 -23.92
CA THR A 80 -30.21 -6.50 -23.80
C THR A 80 -28.88 -7.20 -24.12
N THR A 81 -27.82 -6.42 -24.34
CA THR A 81 -26.47 -6.97 -24.55
C THR A 81 -26.00 -7.74 -23.32
N ALA A 82 -25.36 -8.88 -23.54
CA ALA A 82 -24.90 -9.75 -22.46
C ALA A 82 -23.84 -9.10 -21.57
N ASN A 83 -23.10 -8.12 -22.10
CA ASN A 83 -22.00 -7.41 -21.44
C ASN A 83 -22.34 -5.97 -21.02
N LYS A 84 -23.63 -5.60 -20.96
CA LYS A 84 -24.07 -4.23 -20.60
C LYS A 84 -23.47 -3.73 -19.27
N ARG A 85 -23.30 -4.62 -18.28
CA ARG A 85 -22.81 -4.27 -16.94
C ARG A 85 -21.33 -3.94 -16.96
N GLU A 86 -20.55 -4.72 -17.68
CA GLU A 86 -19.13 -4.50 -17.93
C GLU A 86 -18.93 -3.19 -18.70
N ASN A 87 -19.69 -2.97 -19.77
CA ASN A 87 -19.60 -1.76 -20.58
C ASN A 87 -19.86 -0.49 -19.74
N VAL A 88 -20.90 -0.48 -18.89
CA VAL A 88 -21.18 0.70 -18.07
C VAL A 88 -20.13 0.89 -16.97
N ILE A 89 -19.54 -0.18 -16.44
CA ILE A 89 -18.40 -0.08 -15.51
C ILE A 89 -17.21 0.59 -16.22
N ASP A 90 -16.87 0.14 -17.43
CA ASP A 90 -15.77 0.70 -18.22
C ASP A 90 -16.01 2.18 -18.56
N GLU A 91 -17.26 2.54 -18.93
CA GLU A 91 -17.66 3.93 -19.15
C GLU A 91 -17.50 4.78 -17.89
N LEU A 92 -17.93 4.27 -16.72
CA LEU A 92 -17.81 4.98 -15.45
C LEU A 92 -16.36 5.14 -14.99
N LEU A 93 -15.52 4.12 -15.17
CA LEU A 93 -14.09 4.17 -14.86
C LEU A 93 -13.34 5.15 -15.77
N ALA A 94 -13.75 5.27 -17.03
CA ALA A 94 -13.18 6.21 -18.00
C ALA A 94 -13.73 7.64 -17.86
N ALA A 95 -14.81 7.84 -17.10
CA ALA A 95 -15.47 9.13 -16.97
C ALA A 95 -14.61 10.13 -16.16
N PRO A 96 -14.68 11.44 -16.48
CA PRO A 96 -13.95 12.48 -15.75
C PRO A 96 -14.40 12.61 -14.28
N THR A 97 -15.54 12.02 -13.90
CA THR A 97 -16.05 12.00 -12.53
C THR A 97 -15.38 10.94 -11.65
N TYR A 98 -14.72 9.93 -12.23
CA TYR A 98 -14.14 8.81 -11.48
C TYR A 98 -13.03 9.26 -10.52
N ALA A 99 -12.03 9.98 -11.03
CA ALA A 99 -10.89 10.37 -10.20
C ALA A 99 -11.26 11.34 -9.05
N PRO A 100 -12.12 12.37 -9.25
CA PRO A 100 -12.64 13.16 -8.14
C PRO A 100 -13.43 12.34 -7.11
N ARG A 101 -14.21 11.34 -7.55
CA ARG A 101 -14.96 10.47 -6.63
C ARG A 101 -14.05 9.60 -5.78
N MET A 102 -13.00 9.03 -6.39
CA MET A 102 -11.99 8.25 -5.67
C MET A 102 -11.15 9.13 -4.76
N GLU A 103 -10.75 10.34 -5.19
CA GLU A 103 -10.10 11.33 -4.33
C GLU A 103 -10.91 11.56 -3.05
N SER A 104 -12.20 11.86 -3.18
CA SER A 104 -13.04 12.16 -2.03
C SER A 104 -13.22 10.95 -1.10
N PHE A 105 -13.30 9.74 -1.66
CA PHE A 105 -13.36 8.50 -0.87
C PHE A 105 -12.10 8.29 -0.04
N PHE A 106 -10.94 8.28 -0.72
CA PHE A 106 -9.66 7.99 -0.11
C PHE A 106 -9.19 9.13 0.80
N HIS A 107 -9.59 10.39 0.53
CA HIS A 107 -9.36 11.49 1.46
C HIS A 107 -10.04 11.25 2.80
N VAL A 108 -11.34 10.86 2.80
CA VAL A 108 -12.06 10.56 4.05
C VAL A 108 -11.43 9.39 4.78
N MET A 109 -11.12 8.30 4.06
CA MET A 109 -10.50 7.10 4.61
C MET A 109 -9.14 7.36 5.24
N PHE A 110 -8.22 8.03 4.52
CA PHE A 110 -6.86 8.24 4.99
C PHE A 110 -6.74 9.38 5.98
N MET A 111 -7.52 10.45 5.83
CA MET A 111 -7.36 11.62 6.69
C MET A 111 -8.26 11.57 7.90
N GLU A 112 -9.34 10.77 7.92
CA GLU A 112 -10.23 10.63 9.09
C GLU A 112 -10.62 11.97 9.73
N ARG A 113 -10.84 12.99 8.89
CA ARG A 113 -11.14 14.38 9.28
C ARG A 113 -10.03 15.12 10.04
N ARG A 114 -8.77 14.68 9.95
CA ARG A 114 -7.59 15.35 10.55
C ARG A 114 -7.26 16.69 9.90
N GLY A 115 -7.64 16.91 8.65
CA GLY A 115 -7.41 18.16 7.95
C GLY A 115 -7.63 18.06 6.46
N ASP A 116 -7.61 19.22 5.80
CA ASP A 116 -7.74 19.37 4.37
C ASP A 116 -6.48 20.05 3.81
N ASP A 117 -6.03 19.59 2.65
CA ASP A 117 -4.86 20.13 1.94
C ASP A 117 -5.02 19.95 0.43
N ALA A 118 -4.82 21.03 -0.32
CA ALA A 118 -5.05 21.03 -1.76
C ALA A 118 -4.05 20.15 -2.53
N LYS A 119 -2.79 20.04 -2.06
CA LYS A 119 -1.78 19.18 -2.69
C LYS A 119 -2.07 17.71 -2.43
N TRP A 120 -2.54 17.36 -1.23
CA TRP A 120 -3.03 16.02 -0.90
C TRP A 120 -4.17 15.58 -1.83
N LYS A 121 -5.20 16.42 -1.98
CA LYS A 121 -6.33 16.14 -2.86
C LYS A 121 -5.90 15.99 -4.32
N SER A 122 -5.03 16.89 -4.79
CA SER A 122 -4.45 16.81 -6.12
C SER A 122 -3.62 15.54 -6.33
N PHE A 123 -2.85 15.10 -5.32
CA PHE A 123 -2.11 13.84 -5.37
C PHE A 123 -3.03 12.64 -5.52
N LEU A 124 -4.10 12.55 -4.72
CA LEU A 124 -5.06 11.45 -4.82
C LEU A 124 -5.75 11.46 -6.19
N GLN A 125 -6.31 12.59 -6.60
CA GLN A 125 -6.99 12.72 -7.88
C GLN A 125 -6.08 12.32 -9.04
N THR A 126 -4.87 12.88 -9.11
CA THR A 126 -3.89 12.55 -10.17
C THR A 126 -3.50 11.08 -10.14
N SER A 127 -3.41 10.46 -8.96
CA SER A 127 -3.08 9.04 -8.83
C SER A 127 -4.19 8.17 -9.44
N PHE A 128 -5.47 8.51 -9.24
CA PHE A 128 -6.58 7.81 -9.87
C PHE A 128 -6.72 8.10 -11.37
N GLU A 129 -6.49 9.35 -11.80
CA GLU A 129 -6.49 9.71 -13.23
C GLU A 129 -5.44 8.93 -14.03
N LYS A 130 -4.26 8.72 -13.43
CA LYS A 130 -3.15 7.98 -14.05
C LYS A 130 -3.19 6.47 -13.79
N ASN A 131 -4.20 5.98 -13.07
CA ASN A 131 -4.29 4.59 -12.59
C ASN A 131 -2.97 4.12 -11.93
N ARG A 132 -2.42 4.96 -11.04
CA ARG A 132 -1.15 4.70 -10.36
C ARG A 132 -1.27 3.41 -9.53
N PRO A 133 -0.28 2.51 -9.58
CA PRO A 133 -0.29 1.29 -8.77
C PRO A 133 -0.41 1.59 -7.27
N TRP A 134 -1.22 0.79 -6.57
CA TRP A 134 -1.50 0.97 -5.14
C TRP A 134 -0.23 0.94 -4.26
N ASN A 135 0.71 0.05 -4.57
CA ASN A 135 2.00 -0.05 -3.89
C ASN A 135 2.82 1.24 -4.03
N GLU A 136 2.78 1.90 -5.18
CA GLU A 136 3.47 3.18 -5.39
C GLU A 136 2.79 4.32 -4.63
N MET A 137 1.45 4.37 -4.62
CA MET A 137 0.72 5.35 -3.82
C MET A 137 1.05 5.19 -2.33
N ALA A 138 0.95 3.97 -1.80
CA ALA A 138 1.29 3.65 -0.42
C ALA A 138 2.73 4.01 -0.09
N ARG A 139 3.67 3.71 -1.00
CA ARG A 139 5.08 4.04 -0.85
C ARG A 139 5.29 5.54 -0.71
N LEU A 140 4.66 6.35 -1.56
CA LEU A 140 4.76 7.81 -1.51
C LEU A 140 4.15 8.41 -0.23
N MET A 141 3.13 7.77 0.36
CA MET A 141 2.53 8.22 1.62
C MET A 141 3.38 7.85 2.85
N LEU A 142 4.03 6.69 2.81
CA LEU A 142 4.81 6.15 3.93
C LEU A 142 6.26 6.64 3.94
N ASP A 143 6.86 6.88 2.78
CA ASP A 143 8.22 7.39 2.60
C ASP A 143 8.25 8.42 1.46
N PRO A 144 7.72 9.63 1.68
CA PRO A 144 7.69 10.67 0.66
C PRO A 144 9.11 11.18 0.37
N PRO A 145 9.62 11.09 -0.88
CA PRO A 145 10.88 11.73 -1.25
C PRO A 145 10.77 13.25 -1.14
N ASP A 146 11.90 13.96 -1.03
CA ASP A 146 11.96 15.42 -1.00
C ASP A 146 11.84 16.01 -2.43
N GLU A 147 10.68 15.78 -3.05
CA GLU A 147 10.37 16.18 -4.43
C GLU A 147 9.00 16.88 -4.48
N GLU A 148 8.79 17.75 -5.47
CA GLU A 148 7.52 18.48 -5.58
C GLU A 148 6.34 17.54 -5.90
N GLU A 149 6.58 16.47 -6.68
CA GLU A 149 5.54 15.50 -7.07
C GLU A 149 5.00 14.70 -5.87
N SER A 150 5.84 14.40 -4.88
CA SER A 150 5.47 13.70 -3.65
C SER A 150 4.92 14.62 -2.56
N SER A 151 4.95 15.93 -2.77
CA SER A 151 4.57 16.93 -1.75
C SER A 151 3.12 16.81 -1.27
N GLY A 152 2.22 16.32 -2.12
CA GLY A 152 0.86 15.99 -1.72
C GLY A 152 0.80 14.74 -0.84
N ALA A 153 1.51 13.67 -1.23
CA ALA A 153 1.52 12.40 -0.52
C ALA A 153 2.11 12.53 0.90
N SER A 154 3.10 13.42 1.07
CA SER A 154 3.73 13.67 2.37
C SER A 154 2.76 14.19 3.43
N TYR A 155 1.62 14.75 3.03
CA TYR A 155 0.57 15.21 3.94
C TYR A 155 0.08 14.08 4.86
N PHE A 156 0.01 12.84 4.36
CA PHE A 156 -0.43 11.68 5.16
C PHE A 156 0.37 11.53 6.46
N ILE A 157 1.70 11.54 6.35
CA ILE A 157 2.60 11.35 7.48
C ILE A 157 2.81 12.67 8.24
N THR A 158 3.00 13.79 7.54
CA THR A 158 3.34 15.07 8.18
C THR A 158 2.20 15.59 9.03
N LYS A 159 0.94 15.42 8.59
CA LYS A 159 -0.24 15.82 9.37
C LYS A 159 -0.38 15.04 10.68
N ARG A 160 0.05 13.77 10.70
CA ARG A 160 0.07 12.91 11.89
C ARG A 160 1.22 13.22 12.84
N LEU A 161 2.24 13.94 12.36
CA LEU A 161 3.39 14.37 13.14
C LEU A 161 3.26 15.80 13.68
N GLU A 162 2.09 16.43 13.53
CA GLU A 162 1.79 17.72 14.15
C GLU A 162 1.50 17.55 15.65
N SER A 163 1.97 18.51 16.46
CA SER A 163 1.53 18.70 17.84
C SER A 163 0.37 19.70 17.90
N TYR A 164 -0.66 19.43 18.70
CA TYR A 164 -1.84 20.29 18.82
C TYR A 164 -1.90 20.95 20.20
N GLY A 165 -1.60 22.25 20.26
CA GLY A 165 -1.59 22.99 21.52
C GLY A 165 -0.56 22.38 22.50
N ALA A 166 -1.04 21.88 23.63
CA ALA A 166 -0.20 21.20 24.63
C ALA A 166 -0.04 19.69 24.37
N ASN A 167 -0.77 19.12 23.40
CA ASN A 167 -0.69 17.70 23.10
C ASN A 167 0.59 17.41 22.29
N PRO A 168 1.43 16.47 22.75
CA PRO A 168 2.60 16.05 22.01
C PRO A 168 2.21 15.33 20.71
N VAL A 169 3.20 15.08 19.85
CA VAL A 169 3.03 14.28 18.65
C VAL A 169 2.60 12.86 19.02
N ASP A 170 1.55 12.36 18.37
CA ASP A 170 0.99 11.02 18.59
C ASP A 170 1.63 9.97 17.67
N TYR A 171 2.88 9.61 17.98
CA TYR A 171 3.61 8.57 17.24
C TYR A 171 2.96 7.19 17.35
N SER A 172 2.32 6.89 18.49
CA SER A 172 1.54 5.67 18.67
C SER A 172 0.34 5.64 17.72
N GLY A 173 -0.36 6.76 17.60
CA GLY A 173 -1.46 6.93 16.63
C GLY A 173 -1.03 6.70 15.19
N LEU A 174 0.10 7.28 14.75
CA LEU A 174 0.66 7.00 13.43
C LEU A 174 1.00 5.50 13.24
N THR A 175 1.58 4.86 14.26
CA THR A 175 1.90 3.42 14.22
C THR A 175 0.64 2.56 14.03
N ARG A 176 -0.42 2.86 14.79
CA ARG A 176 -1.72 2.17 14.67
C ARG A 176 -2.39 2.42 13.33
N ASP A 177 -2.38 3.68 12.86
CA ASP A 177 -2.94 4.05 11.56
C ASP A 177 -2.25 3.29 10.42
N VAL A 178 -0.92 3.18 10.43
CA VAL A 178 -0.19 2.41 9.40
C VAL A 178 -0.51 0.92 9.47
N GLY A 179 -0.53 0.34 10.68
CA GLY A 179 -0.91 -1.07 10.86
C GLY A 179 -2.30 -1.37 10.31
N ARG A 180 -3.29 -0.53 10.62
CA ARG A 180 -4.67 -0.71 10.18
C ARG A 180 -4.83 -0.42 8.69
N MET A 181 -4.34 0.74 8.23
CA MET A 181 -4.58 1.21 6.86
C MET A 181 -3.73 0.48 5.82
N PHE A 182 -2.55 -0.05 6.15
CA PHE A 182 -1.70 -0.70 5.13
C PHE A 182 -1.48 -2.20 5.37
N LEU A 183 -1.68 -2.71 6.58
CA LEU A 183 -1.45 -4.12 6.89
C LEU A 183 -2.71 -4.86 7.36
N GLY A 184 -3.85 -4.16 7.50
CA GLY A 184 -5.10 -4.75 7.94
C GLY A 184 -5.04 -5.33 9.36
N VAL A 185 -4.21 -4.77 10.24
CA VAL A 185 -4.05 -5.22 11.63
C VAL A 185 -4.26 -4.08 12.62
N ASP A 186 -4.98 -4.38 13.70
CA ASP A 186 -5.17 -3.45 14.80
C ASP A 186 -4.09 -3.64 15.86
N LEU A 187 -3.10 -2.74 15.86
CA LEU A 187 -1.97 -2.79 16.77
C LEU A 187 -2.26 -2.12 18.14
N GLN A 188 -3.49 -1.69 18.42
CA GLN A 188 -3.79 -0.93 19.64
C GLN A 188 -3.43 -1.68 20.93
N CYS A 189 -3.79 -2.97 21.04
CA CYS A 189 -3.42 -3.76 22.23
C CYS A 189 -1.91 -4.04 22.28
N ALA A 190 -1.31 -4.28 21.11
CA ALA A 190 0.12 -4.53 20.92
C ALA A 190 1.01 -3.34 21.31
N GLU A 191 0.46 -2.18 21.64
CA GLU A 191 1.24 -1.07 22.19
C GLU A 191 1.86 -1.44 23.55
N CYS A 192 1.05 -2.02 24.43
CA CYS A 192 1.40 -2.25 25.84
C CYS A 192 1.71 -3.72 26.17
N HIS A 193 1.15 -4.67 25.40
CA HIS A 193 1.31 -6.10 25.61
C HIS A 193 0.91 -6.90 24.37
N ASP A 194 1.30 -8.16 24.26
CA ASP A 194 0.83 -9.05 23.18
C ASP A 194 -0.71 -9.15 23.19
N HIS A 195 -1.33 -9.19 22.01
CA HIS A 195 -2.79 -9.26 21.92
C HIS A 195 -3.31 -10.58 22.54
N LEU A 196 -4.36 -10.50 23.36
CA LEU A 196 -4.86 -11.64 24.17
C LEU A 196 -5.33 -12.84 23.35
N PHE A 197 -5.93 -12.59 22.18
CA PHE A 197 -6.56 -13.62 21.35
C PHE A 197 -5.96 -13.73 19.95
N ILE A 198 -4.96 -12.92 19.63
CA ILE A 198 -4.38 -12.84 18.29
C ILE A 198 -2.89 -13.06 18.45
N GLU A 199 -2.43 -14.25 18.07
CA GLU A 199 -1.03 -14.66 18.19
C GLU A 199 -0.20 -14.27 16.96
N ASP A 200 -0.88 -13.80 15.92
CA ASP A 200 -0.36 -13.43 14.61
C ASP A 200 0.68 -12.30 14.68
N TYR A 201 0.49 -11.34 15.59
CA TYR A 201 1.39 -10.21 15.81
C TYR A 201 1.51 -9.90 17.30
N LYS A 202 2.63 -9.29 17.68
CA LYS A 202 3.04 -9.12 19.07
C LYS A 202 3.41 -7.68 19.40
N GLN A 203 3.63 -7.40 20.68
CA GLN A 203 4.08 -6.10 21.16
C GLN A 203 5.36 -5.66 20.45
N VAL A 204 6.28 -6.60 20.20
CA VAL A 204 7.53 -6.33 19.49
C VAL A 204 7.31 -5.75 18.08
N ASP A 205 6.20 -6.10 17.42
CA ASP A 205 5.88 -5.62 16.08
C ASP A 205 5.38 -4.18 16.10
N PHE A 206 4.52 -3.84 17.06
CA PHE A 206 4.14 -2.44 17.31
C PHE A 206 5.38 -1.62 17.66
N GLN A 207 6.20 -2.10 18.59
CA GLN A 207 7.36 -1.37 19.09
C GLN A 207 8.42 -1.16 18.00
N GLY A 208 8.58 -2.12 17.08
CA GLY A 208 9.49 -2.00 15.96
C GLY A 208 9.05 -0.96 14.92
N LEU A 209 7.74 -0.90 14.63
CA LEU A 209 7.19 0.11 13.74
C LEU A 209 7.17 1.50 14.40
N PHE A 210 6.77 1.55 15.67
CA PHE A 210 6.84 2.74 16.52
C PHE A 210 8.26 3.29 16.62
N PHE A 211 9.28 2.43 16.68
CA PHE A 211 10.67 2.85 16.72
C PHE A 211 11.06 3.67 15.49
N VAL A 212 10.57 3.31 14.31
CA VAL A 212 10.79 4.11 13.09
C VAL A 212 10.09 5.47 13.21
N TYR A 213 8.80 5.46 13.55
CA TYR A 213 8.00 6.69 13.53
C TYR A 213 8.35 7.69 14.62
N LYS A 214 8.68 7.23 15.84
CA LYS A 214 9.11 8.12 16.93
C LYS A 214 10.42 8.87 16.65
N ASN A 215 11.19 8.38 15.69
CA ASN A 215 12.44 9.00 15.24
C ASN A 215 12.25 9.90 14.00
N LEU A 216 11.00 10.14 13.58
CA LEU A 216 10.69 11.13 12.55
C LEU A 216 10.48 12.50 13.17
N LYS A 217 11.04 13.52 12.53
CA LYS A 217 10.82 14.93 12.84
C LYS A 217 10.23 15.63 11.62
N PRO A 218 9.07 16.29 11.76
CA PRO A 218 8.54 17.10 10.66
C PRO A 218 9.50 18.25 10.36
N GLN A 219 9.79 18.46 9.07
CA GLN A 219 10.56 19.60 8.61
C GLN A 219 9.66 20.67 8.00
N LYS A 220 9.92 21.93 8.38
CA LYS A 220 9.29 23.09 7.77
C LYS A 220 10.08 23.47 6.52
N GLY A 221 9.57 23.08 5.36
CA GLY A 221 10.10 23.45 4.04
C GLY A 221 9.01 24.03 3.14
N LYS A 222 9.35 24.33 1.87
CA LYS A 222 8.34 24.63 0.82
C LYS A 222 7.47 23.41 0.52
N VAL A 223 8.04 22.22 0.68
CA VAL A 223 7.38 20.92 0.67
C VAL A 223 7.44 20.39 2.10
N PRO A 224 6.29 20.03 2.73
CA PRO A 224 6.30 19.30 3.98
C PRO A 224 7.04 17.98 3.81
N SER A 225 8.02 17.70 4.66
CA SER A 225 8.79 16.46 4.63
C SER A 225 9.09 15.96 6.05
N VAL A 226 9.62 14.75 6.14
CA VAL A 226 10.08 14.17 7.40
C VAL A 226 11.58 13.93 7.36
N GLN A 227 12.25 14.27 8.45
CA GLN A 227 13.64 13.92 8.67
C GLN A 227 13.73 12.85 9.75
N GLN A 228 14.51 11.82 9.48
CA GLN A 228 14.80 10.79 10.46
C GLN A 228 16.00 11.17 11.34
N THR A 229 15.92 10.86 12.63
CA THR A 229 17.09 10.77 13.50
C THR A 229 17.72 9.38 13.41
N VAL A 230 19.04 9.32 13.64
CA VAL A 230 19.79 8.06 13.61
C VAL A 230 19.25 7.07 14.64
N MET A 231 19.03 5.83 14.22
CA MET A 231 18.57 4.72 15.07
C MET A 231 19.74 3.77 15.34
N ALA A 232 20.68 4.20 16.19
CA ALA A 232 21.93 3.47 16.45
C ALA A 232 21.77 2.28 17.41
N ASP A 233 20.80 2.36 18.33
CA ASP A 233 20.55 1.35 19.36
C ASP A 233 19.12 0.81 19.24
N LYS A 234 18.89 -0.43 19.67
CA LYS A 234 17.53 -1.01 19.70
C LYS A 234 16.63 -0.25 20.68
N LEU A 235 15.34 -0.21 20.38
CA LEU A 235 14.32 0.31 21.30
C LEU A 235 14.08 -0.72 22.42
N GLU A 236 14.30 -0.30 23.65
CA GLU A 236 13.94 -1.09 24.84
C GLU A 236 12.48 -0.85 25.23
N PHE A 237 11.77 -1.91 25.62
CA PHE A 237 10.39 -1.84 26.11
C PHE A 237 10.07 -2.99 27.07
N VAL A 238 8.96 -2.87 27.81
CA VAL A 238 8.43 -3.91 28.70
C VAL A 238 6.94 -4.11 28.44
N SER A 239 6.43 -5.29 28.75
CA SER A 239 4.99 -5.50 28.79
C SER A 239 4.41 -4.94 30.10
N VAL A 240 3.18 -4.44 30.05
CA VAL A 240 2.46 -4.06 31.27
C VAL A 240 2.06 -5.27 32.14
N PHE A 241 2.14 -6.48 31.59
CA PHE A 241 1.82 -7.73 32.30
C PHE A 241 3.06 -8.59 32.60
N ASP A 242 4.17 -8.37 31.91
CA ASP A 242 5.43 -9.07 32.11
C ASP A 242 6.59 -8.05 32.20
N PRO A 243 7.24 -7.91 33.37
CA PRO A 243 8.32 -6.95 33.56
C PRO A 243 9.63 -7.33 32.87
N THR A 244 9.68 -8.44 32.12
CA THR A 244 10.86 -8.84 31.37
C THR A 244 11.24 -7.77 30.34
N GLN A 245 12.47 -7.27 30.44
CA GLN A 245 13.01 -6.29 29.51
C GLN A 245 13.15 -6.90 28.11
N MET A 246 12.52 -6.27 27.13
CA MET A 246 12.61 -6.63 25.71
C MET A 246 13.27 -5.50 24.92
N GLN A 247 13.73 -5.84 23.72
CA GLN A 247 14.30 -4.89 22.78
C GLN A 247 13.91 -5.23 21.34
N THR A 248 13.79 -4.20 20.49
CA THR A 248 13.57 -4.37 19.05
C THR A 248 14.25 -3.28 18.23
N GLY A 249 14.81 -3.66 17.09
CA GLY A 249 15.12 -2.75 16.00
C GLY A 249 13.88 -2.45 15.13
N PRO A 250 14.07 -1.71 14.02
CA PRO A 250 13.02 -1.44 13.06
C PRO A 250 12.45 -2.72 12.47
N ARG A 251 11.13 -2.80 12.34
CA ARG A 251 10.41 -3.91 11.69
C ARG A 251 8.98 -3.52 11.42
N ILE A 252 8.31 -4.34 10.61
CA ILE A 252 6.86 -4.32 10.43
C ILE A 252 6.24 -5.56 11.09
N PRO A 253 4.94 -5.53 11.43
CA PRO A 253 4.20 -6.75 11.74
C PRO A 253 4.41 -7.82 10.66
N PHE A 254 4.64 -9.06 11.08
CA PHE A 254 4.93 -10.22 10.22
C PHE A 254 6.24 -10.16 9.42
N GLY A 255 7.00 -9.07 9.56
CA GLY A 255 8.30 -8.88 8.94
C GLY A 255 9.43 -9.45 9.77
N LYS A 256 10.65 -9.29 9.26
CA LYS A 256 11.86 -9.58 10.03
C LYS A 256 12.38 -8.29 10.66
N GLU A 257 13.14 -8.44 11.73
CA GLU A 257 13.91 -7.30 12.25
C GLU A 257 14.94 -6.84 11.22
N ILE A 258 14.95 -5.55 10.94
CA ILE A 258 15.98 -4.91 10.15
C ILE A 258 17.22 -4.78 11.03
N THR A 259 18.31 -5.40 10.60
CA THR A 259 19.60 -5.32 11.30
C THR A 259 20.11 -3.88 11.31
N ILE A 260 20.35 -3.35 12.51
CA ILE A 260 21.01 -2.04 12.69
C ILE A 260 22.51 -2.22 12.40
N PRO A 261 23.09 -1.48 11.43
CA PRO A 261 24.52 -1.56 11.14
C PRO A 261 25.38 -1.21 12.36
N PRO A 262 26.52 -1.91 12.57
CA PRO A 262 27.45 -1.55 13.62
C PRO A 262 28.11 -0.19 13.33
N ASN A 263 28.50 0.52 14.39
CA ASN A 263 29.21 1.80 14.33
C ASN A 263 28.43 2.98 13.73
N LEU A 264 27.10 2.97 13.78
CA LEU A 264 26.33 4.18 13.50
C LEU A 264 26.71 5.27 14.50
N PRO A 265 26.88 6.53 14.04
CA PRO A 265 27.15 7.63 14.94
C PRO A 265 25.97 7.79 15.90
N LYS A 266 26.26 7.99 17.19
CA LYS A 266 25.19 8.28 18.15
C LYS A 266 24.46 9.57 17.73
N PRO A 267 23.13 9.65 17.91
CA PRO A 267 22.37 10.83 17.54
C PRO A 267 22.92 12.06 18.25
N ASP A 268 23.54 12.98 17.51
CA ASP A 268 23.97 14.28 18.04
C ASP A 268 22.98 15.35 17.57
N PRO A 269 22.12 15.89 18.47
CA PRO A 269 21.13 16.90 18.12
C PRO A 269 21.75 18.23 17.65
N LYS A 270 23.07 18.43 17.78
CA LYS A 270 23.78 19.66 17.38
C LYS A 270 24.52 19.55 16.04
N LYS A 271 24.71 18.35 15.49
CA LYS A 271 25.34 18.16 14.17
C LYS A 271 24.30 18.32 13.05
N LYS A 272 24.48 19.33 12.19
CA LYS A 272 23.79 19.39 10.89
C LYS A 272 24.38 18.32 9.98
N LYS A 273 23.55 17.60 9.20
CA LYS A 273 24.04 16.68 8.14
C LYS A 273 25.03 17.44 7.25
N GLN A 274 26.30 17.02 7.24
CA GLN A 274 27.26 17.47 6.23
C GLN A 274 26.85 16.84 4.90
N LYS A 275 26.68 17.65 3.85
CA LYS A 275 26.62 17.12 2.48
C LYS A 275 28.03 16.63 2.12
N THR A 276 28.23 15.32 2.13
CA THR A 276 29.41 14.66 1.55
C THR A 276 29.00 14.04 0.23
N ASP A 277 29.87 14.13 -0.77
CA ASP A 277 29.60 13.58 -2.12
C ASP A 277 29.62 12.04 -2.14
N GLU A 278 30.18 11.39 -1.11
CA GLU A 278 30.12 9.95 -0.92
C GLU A 278 29.06 9.55 0.12
N PRO A 279 28.27 8.50 -0.15
CA PRO A 279 27.30 7.98 0.80
C PRO A 279 28.01 7.38 2.03
N THR A 280 27.69 7.90 3.20
CA THR A 280 28.13 7.37 4.50
C THR A 280 27.26 6.18 4.92
N VAL A 281 27.74 5.33 5.82
CA VAL A 281 26.94 4.23 6.42
C VAL A 281 25.64 4.76 7.05
N GLU A 282 25.67 5.96 7.64
CA GLU A 282 24.48 6.66 8.16
C GLU A 282 23.50 7.02 7.04
N SER A 283 23.99 7.47 5.88
CA SER A 283 23.13 7.79 4.73
C SER A 283 22.53 6.54 4.05
N LEU A 284 23.13 5.37 4.26
CA LEU A 284 22.66 4.09 3.71
C LEU A 284 21.65 3.39 4.64
N PHE A 285 21.64 3.70 5.94
CA PHE A 285 20.68 3.14 6.88
C PHE A 285 19.46 4.06 7.01
N ASP A 286 18.43 3.77 6.23
CA ASP A 286 17.15 4.48 6.21
C ASP A 286 16.01 3.53 6.61
N PRO A 287 15.67 3.43 7.91
CA PRO A 287 14.62 2.53 8.33
C PRO A 287 13.21 2.90 7.86
N LEU A 288 12.94 4.16 7.49
CA LEU A 288 11.62 4.53 6.97
C LEU A 288 11.46 3.96 5.58
N SER A 289 12.47 4.18 4.73
CA SER A 289 12.54 3.61 3.40
C SER A 289 12.54 2.09 3.44
N LEU A 290 13.26 1.44 4.35
CA LEU A 290 13.23 -0.02 4.45
C LEU A 290 11.85 -0.55 4.88
N VAL A 291 11.24 0.04 5.91
CA VAL A 291 9.91 -0.37 6.39
C VAL A 291 8.84 -0.12 5.34
N ALA A 292 8.81 1.07 4.71
CA ALA A 292 7.82 1.36 3.69
C ALA A 292 7.98 0.42 2.48
N ALA A 293 9.20 -0.04 2.17
CA ALA A 293 9.45 -0.95 1.04
C ALA A 293 9.00 -2.37 1.39
N GLU A 294 9.19 -2.79 2.64
CA GLU A 294 8.71 -4.08 3.15
C GLU A 294 7.18 -4.12 3.26
N ILE A 295 6.53 -3.00 3.65
CA ILE A 295 5.07 -2.87 3.65
C ILE A 295 4.53 -3.05 2.23
N THR A 296 5.05 -2.28 1.26
CA THR A 296 4.51 -2.25 -0.11
C THR A 296 5.08 -3.32 -1.03
N ASN A 297 5.76 -4.33 -0.47
CA ASN A 297 6.37 -5.41 -1.23
C ASN A 297 5.30 -6.36 -1.80
N SER A 298 5.50 -6.85 -3.02
CA SER A 298 4.60 -7.82 -3.66
C SER A 298 4.52 -9.17 -2.94
N ASP A 299 5.47 -9.50 -2.06
CA ASP A 299 5.44 -10.71 -1.23
C ASP A 299 4.75 -10.47 0.13
N ASN A 300 4.46 -9.21 0.48
CA ASN A 300 3.76 -8.87 1.71
C ASN A 300 2.27 -9.20 1.58
N LYS A 301 1.92 -10.42 2.01
CA LYS A 301 0.54 -10.92 1.96
C LYS A 301 -0.46 -10.05 2.71
N ARG A 302 -0.06 -9.34 3.76
CA ARG A 302 -0.97 -8.48 4.53
C ARG A 302 -1.33 -7.26 3.72
N PHE A 303 -0.33 -6.56 3.18
CA PHE A 303 -0.56 -5.43 2.27
C PHE A 303 -1.38 -5.84 1.04
N ASN A 304 -1.03 -6.94 0.38
CA ASN A 304 -1.72 -7.38 -0.82
C ASN A 304 -3.17 -7.83 -0.61
N ARG A 305 -3.51 -8.28 0.60
CA ARG A 305 -4.88 -8.67 0.97
C ARG A 305 -5.65 -7.53 1.62
N ASN A 306 -4.94 -6.48 2.01
CA ASN A 306 -5.51 -5.28 2.59
C ASN A 306 -5.92 -4.34 1.46
N ILE A 307 -7.15 -4.53 1.01
CA ILE A 307 -7.84 -3.48 0.27
C ILE A 307 -8.49 -2.59 1.34
N VAL A 308 -8.01 -1.35 1.45
CA VAL A 308 -8.64 -0.36 2.33
C VAL A 308 -9.96 0.05 1.72
#